data_AF-A0A7V4T4W9-F1
#
_entry.id   AF-A0A7V4T4W9-F1
#
_cell.length_a   1.000
_cell.length_b   1.000
_cell.length_c   1.000
_cell.angle_alpha   90.00
_cell.angle_beta   90.00
_cell.angle_gamma   90.00
#
_symmetry.space_group_name_H-M   'P 1'
#
loop_
_entity.id
_entity.type
_entity.pdbx_description
1 polymer ?
#
loop_
_entity_poly.entity_id
_entity_poly.type
_entity_poly.pdbx_seq_one_letter_code
_entity_poly.pdbx_strand_id
1 'polypeptide(L)'
;MKKNKTDNNIKRAKEFLSTSPYVLWMLLSIITILFTVTHYPEQSKTSYSYRIGDVAKRDIKAPKNFFVEDKEATDIKKNEVKESVKIIYDFDAALLKKISSNIDAAMKIPRELFKKADEQTLEPDPTFAIVLATKPGFEEKLGIEISKEVYSILYKHQFSSDITMILTTIIDKILTNGIVANKEILLKETDKGIILRTIGSTEERTVNNLKVFYGPDQAKAMVRIEGEPLLKGINYTLSN
;
A
#
# COMPACT_ATOMS: atom_id res chain seq x y z
N MET A 1 100.02 -31.18 13.98
CA MET A 1 98.61 -30.74 13.86
C MET A 1 98.44 -29.39 14.54
N LYS A 2 98.27 -28.28 13.79
CA LYS A 2 97.97 -26.94 14.32
C LYS A 2 96.45 -26.83 14.50
N LYS A 3 95.95 -26.71 15.74
CA LYS A 3 94.55 -26.31 15.97
C LYS A 3 94.40 -24.86 15.51
N ASN A 4 93.53 -24.63 14.53
CA ASN A 4 93.32 -23.32 13.92
C ASN A 4 92.63 -22.37 14.91
N LYS A 5 93.15 -21.14 14.98
CA LYS A 5 92.70 -20.06 15.90
C LYS A 5 91.21 -19.70 15.71
N THR A 6 90.65 -19.98 14.53
CA THR A 6 89.25 -19.75 14.15
C THR A 6 88.24 -20.62 14.90
N ASP A 7 88.56 -21.88 15.20
CA ASP A 7 87.63 -22.80 15.89
C ASP A 7 87.37 -22.37 17.34
N ASN A 8 88.35 -21.73 17.97
CA ASN A 8 88.23 -21.27 19.36
C ASN A 8 87.34 -20.03 19.47
N ASN A 9 87.35 -19.16 18.45
CA ASN A 9 86.49 -17.96 18.41
C ASN A 9 85.02 -18.33 18.18
N ILE A 10 84.75 -19.33 17.34
CA ILE A 10 83.39 -19.82 17.07
C ILE A 10 82.81 -20.52 18.31
N LYS A 11 83.62 -21.32 19.03
CA LYS A 11 83.17 -21.98 20.26
C LYS A 11 82.85 -20.98 21.37
N ARG A 12 83.68 -19.94 21.56
CA ARG A 12 83.43 -18.86 22.51
C ARG A 12 82.17 -18.05 22.19
N ALA A 13 81.94 -17.76 20.91
CA ALA A 13 80.71 -17.09 20.48
C ALA A 13 79.47 -17.94 20.75
N LYS A 14 79.57 -19.26 20.54
CA LYS A 14 78.47 -20.20 20.81
C LYS A 14 78.17 -20.33 22.31
N GLU A 15 79.18 -20.38 23.16
CA GLU A 15 79.00 -20.35 24.62
C GLU A 15 78.35 -19.04 25.07
N PHE A 16 78.83 -17.89 24.58
CA PHE A 16 78.27 -16.58 24.91
C PHE A 16 76.79 -16.44 24.49
N LEU A 17 76.43 -16.91 23.29
CA LEU A 17 75.05 -16.93 22.80
C LEU A 17 74.14 -17.88 23.60
N SER A 18 74.70 -18.91 24.23
CA SER A 18 73.96 -19.92 25.01
C SER A 18 73.93 -19.64 26.51
N THR A 19 74.56 -18.55 26.97
CA THR A 19 74.74 -18.27 28.41
C THR A 19 73.48 -17.72 29.07
N SER A 20 72.63 -16.98 28.34
CA SER A 20 71.45 -16.33 28.92
C SER A 20 70.34 -16.07 27.89
N PRO A 21 69.06 -16.32 28.21
CA PRO A 21 67.93 -16.06 27.32
C PRO A 21 67.86 -14.60 26.81
N TYR A 22 68.30 -13.64 27.62
CA TYR A 22 68.23 -12.21 27.29
C TYR A 22 69.16 -11.81 26.13
N VAL A 23 70.27 -12.51 25.92
CA VAL A 23 71.22 -12.22 24.82
C VAL A 23 70.59 -12.54 23.46
N LEU A 24 69.84 -13.64 23.37
CA LEU A 24 69.11 -14.04 22.17
C LEU A 24 68.00 -13.03 21.83
N TRP A 25 67.25 -12.56 22.82
CA TRP A 25 66.22 -11.52 22.64
C TRP A 25 66.80 -10.17 22.25
N MET A 26 67.96 -9.80 22.80
CA MET A 26 68.67 -8.57 22.42
C MET A 26 69.18 -8.65 20.96
N LEU A 27 69.78 -9.77 20.57
CA LEU A 27 70.24 -10.01 19.20
C LEU A 27 69.06 -9.98 18.21
N LEU A 28 67.95 -10.64 18.54
CA LEU A 28 66.72 -10.62 17.75
C LEU A 28 66.21 -9.19 17.56
N SER A 29 66.17 -8.40 18.65
CA SER A 29 65.73 -7.00 18.58
C SER A 29 66.63 -6.17 17.65
N ILE A 30 67.95 -6.32 17.75
CA ILE A 30 68.92 -5.61 16.90
C ILE A 30 68.73 -5.99 15.43
N ILE A 31 68.62 -7.29 15.12
CA ILE A 31 68.39 -7.77 13.75
C ILE A 31 67.06 -7.25 13.21
N THR A 32 66.02 -7.22 14.04
CA THR A 32 64.70 -6.75 13.62
C THR A 32 64.71 -5.27 13.31
N ILE A 33 65.40 -4.46 14.14
CA ILE A 33 65.61 -3.02 13.91
C ILE A 33 66.40 -2.78 12.63
N LEU A 34 67.51 -3.51 12.44
CA LEU A 34 68.35 -3.38 11.25
C LEU A 34 67.56 -3.74 9.98
N PHE A 35 66.76 -4.80 10.06
CA PHE A 35 65.90 -5.21 8.96
C PHE A 35 64.81 -4.18 8.68
N THR A 36 64.13 -3.66 9.70
CA THR A 36 63.09 -2.62 9.52
C THR A 36 63.66 -1.35 8.90
N VAL A 37 64.83 -0.88 9.34
CA VAL A 37 65.48 0.31 8.74
C VAL A 37 65.88 0.05 7.28
N THR A 38 66.47 -1.12 7.00
CA THR A 38 66.93 -1.45 5.63
C THR A 38 65.76 -1.66 4.66
N HIS A 39 64.65 -2.22 5.15
CA HIS A 39 63.45 -2.48 4.34
C HIS A 39 62.45 -1.33 4.36
N TYR A 40 62.66 -0.23 5.09
CA TYR A 40 61.79 0.93 5.02
C TYR A 40 62.14 1.71 3.75
N PRO A 41 61.42 1.51 2.62
CA PRO A 41 61.74 2.21 1.40
C PRO A 41 61.26 3.64 1.62
N GLU A 42 62.16 4.60 1.49
CA GLU A 42 61.80 6.00 1.45
C GLU A 42 60.80 6.16 0.29
N GLN A 43 59.51 6.33 0.63
CA GLN A 43 58.46 6.56 -0.36
C GLN A 43 58.79 7.88 -1.03
N SER A 44 59.54 7.81 -2.13
CA SER A 44 59.77 8.94 -3.02
C SER A 44 58.42 9.31 -3.61
N LYS A 45 57.69 10.16 -2.89
CA LYS A 45 56.52 10.85 -3.41
C LYS A 45 57.06 11.76 -4.50
N THR A 46 57.10 11.25 -5.73
CA THR A 46 57.32 12.05 -6.92
C THR A 46 56.18 13.06 -7.02
N SER A 47 56.38 14.22 -6.40
CA SER A 47 55.48 15.36 -6.50
C SER A 47 55.71 15.99 -7.86
N TYR A 48 54.87 15.64 -8.83
CA TYR A 48 54.84 16.32 -10.11
C TYR A 48 54.10 17.65 -9.90
N SER A 49 54.86 18.74 -9.88
CA SER A 49 54.30 20.09 -9.89
C SER A 49 53.98 20.46 -11.34
N TYR A 50 52.74 20.20 -11.75
CA TYR A 50 52.24 20.62 -13.06
C TYR A 50 52.07 22.13 -13.08
N ARG A 51 52.53 22.77 -14.16
CA ARG A 51 52.25 24.18 -14.45
C ARG A 51 51.16 24.28 -15.51
N ILE A 52 50.51 25.44 -15.56
CA ILE A 52 49.47 25.72 -16.55
C ILE A 52 50.07 25.61 -17.95
N GLY A 53 49.55 24.70 -18.77
CA GLY A 53 50.06 24.37 -20.11
C GLY A 53 50.71 22.98 -20.24
N ASP A 54 51.01 22.31 -19.13
CA ASP A 54 51.55 20.95 -19.16
C ASP A 54 50.47 19.92 -19.52
N VAL A 55 50.87 18.89 -20.28
CA VAL A 55 50.01 17.72 -20.55
C VAL A 55 50.18 16.70 -19.42
N ALA A 56 49.06 16.32 -18.79
CA ALA A 56 49.07 15.35 -17.71
C ALA A 56 49.46 13.95 -18.23
N LYS A 57 50.43 13.30 -17.58
CA LYS A 57 50.87 11.93 -17.93
C LYS A 57 50.01 10.83 -17.29
N ARG A 58 49.10 11.22 -16.39
CA ARG A 58 48.19 10.33 -15.65
C ARG A 58 46.96 11.11 -15.21
N ASP A 59 45.89 10.38 -14.89
CA ASP A 59 44.68 10.95 -14.31
C ASP A 59 45.00 11.71 -13.02
N ILE A 60 44.56 12.97 -12.95
CA ILE A 60 44.63 13.80 -11.74
C ILE A 60 43.23 13.82 -11.13
N LYS A 61 43.09 13.32 -9.91
CA LYS A 61 41.85 13.41 -9.14
C LYS A 61 41.76 14.76 -8.44
N ALA A 62 40.57 15.35 -8.40
CA ALA A 62 40.34 16.59 -7.68
C ALA A 62 40.61 16.39 -6.17
N PRO A 63 41.30 17.34 -5.50
CA PRO A 63 41.58 17.24 -4.07
C PRO A 63 40.32 17.41 -3.20
N LYS A 64 39.21 17.88 -3.78
CA LYS A 64 37.91 18.03 -3.12
C LYS A 64 36.82 17.56 -4.07
N ASN A 65 35.81 16.89 -3.51
CA ASN A 65 34.60 16.58 -4.25
C ASN A 65 33.78 17.86 -4.43
N PHE A 66 33.33 18.13 -5.64
CA PHE A 66 32.40 19.20 -5.95
C PHE A 66 31.11 18.58 -6.47
N PHE A 67 30.00 18.82 -5.78
CA PHE A 67 28.68 18.38 -6.21
C PHE A 67 28.02 19.51 -6.98
N VAL A 68 27.74 19.27 -8.26
CA VAL A 68 26.94 20.17 -9.10
C VAL A 68 25.57 19.53 -9.23
N GLU A 69 24.58 20.14 -8.61
CA GLU A 69 23.20 19.73 -8.77
C GLU A 69 22.69 20.17 -10.14
N ASP A 70 22.27 19.21 -10.96
CA ASP A 70 21.46 19.49 -12.14
C ASP A 70 19.98 19.51 -11.73
N LYS A 71 19.48 20.72 -11.43
CA LYS A 71 18.09 20.90 -11.00
C LYS A 71 17.09 20.53 -12.09
N GLU A 72 17.42 20.83 -13.35
CA GLU A 72 16.54 20.56 -14.49
C GLU A 72 16.39 19.05 -14.71
N ALA A 73 17.50 18.30 -14.77
CA ALA A 73 17.46 16.84 -14.89
C ALA A 73 16.78 16.19 -13.69
N THR A 74 16.99 16.73 -12.49
CA THR A 74 16.34 16.25 -11.27
C THR A 74 14.82 16.45 -11.32
N ASP A 75 14.35 17.62 -11.79
CA ASP A 75 12.93 17.92 -11.88
C ASP A 75 12.23 17.15 -13.00
N ILE A 76 12.90 16.94 -14.13
CA ILE A 76 12.43 16.02 -15.20
C ILE A 76 12.20 14.63 -14.60
N LYS A 77 13.20 14.08 -13.91
CA LYS A 77 13.12 12.74 -13.33
C LYS A 77 12.07 12.62 -12.22
N LYS A 78 11.87 13.67 -11.42
CA LYS A 78 10.76 13.73 -10.45
C LYS A 78 9.41 13.66 -11.16
N ASN A 79 9.24 14.36 -12.28
CA ASN A 79 7.98 14.35 -13.04
C ASN A 79 7.75 12.98 -13.70
N GLU A 80 8.77 12.38 -14.30
CA GLU A 80 8.70 11.01 -14.83
C GLU A 80 8.26 10.01 -13.76
N VAL A 81 8.84 10.10 -12.56
CA VAL A 81 8.45 9.23 -11.43
C VAL A 81 7.01 9.49 -11.02
N LYS A 82 6.59 10.76 -10.84
CA LYS A 82 5.20 11.09 -10.51
C LYS A 82 4.22 10.53 -11.51
N GLU A 83 4.54 10.61 -12.80
CA GLU A 83 3.69 10.06 -13.84
C GLU A 83 3.72 8.54 -13.86
N SER A 84 4.84 7.88 -13.53
CA SER A 84 4.92 6.41 -13.54
C SER A 84 4.17 5.72 -12.39
N VAL A 85 3.89 6.44 -11.30
CA VAL A 85 3.26 5.86 -10.11
C VAL A 85 1.75 5.76 -10.31
N LYS A 86 1.20 4.57 -10.03
CA LYS A 86 -0.25 4.31 -10.11
C LYS A 86 -0.97 4.94 -8.93
N ILE A 87 -2.15 5.50 -9.19
CA ILE A 87 -3.05 5.99 -8.15
C ILE A 87 -3.59 4.80 -7.34
N ILE A 88 -3.65 4.97 -6.02
CA ILE A 88 -4.19 3.99 -5.09
C ILE A 88 -5.64 4.38 -4.73
N TYR A 89 -6.56 3.45 -4.91
CA TYR A 89 -7.96 3.57 -4.52
C TYR A 89 -8.28 2.60 -3.39
N ASP A 90 -9.10 3.05 -2.44
CA ASP A 90 -9.59 2.22 -1.35
C ASP A 90 -10.87 1.48 -1.75
N PHE A 91 -10.87 0.16 -1.53
CA PHE A 91 -11.99 -0.73 -1.77
C PHE A 91 -12.56 -1.23 -0.45
N ASP A 92 -13.80 -0.84 -0.17
CA ASP A 92 -14.56 -1.34 0.97
C ASP A 92 -15.27 -2.66 0.61
N ALA A 93 -14.62 -3.78 0.94
CA ALA A 93 -15.18 -5.11 0.73
C ALA A 93 -16.38 -5.41 1.66
N ALA A 94 -16.53 -4.69 2.77
CA ALA A 94 -17.59 -4.90 3.74
C ALA A 94 -18.86 -4.09 3.42
N LEU A 95 -18.78 -3.09 2.55
CA LEU A 95 -19.85 -2.16 2.24
C LEU A 95 -21.14 -2.86 1.78
N LEU A 96 -21.04 -3.78 0.82
CA LEU A 96 -22.19 -4.51 0.30
C LEU A 96 -22.91 -5.32 1.38
N LYS A 97 -22.14 -6.04 2.21
CA LYS A 97 -22.68 -6.81 3.34
C LYS A 97 -23.37 -5.90 4.37
N LYS A 98 -22.75 -4.76 4.68
CA LYS A 98 -23.29 -3.77 5.61
C LYS A 98 -24.59 -3.17 5.10
N ILE A 99 -24.63 -2.72 3.84
CA ILE A 99 -25.85 -2.15 3.22
C ILE A 99 -26.97 -3.20 3.19
N SER A 100 -26.67 -4.43 2.77
CA SER A 100 -27.67 -5.50 2.71
C SER A 100 -28.25 -5.82 4.09
N SER A 101 -27.40 -5.91 5.11
CA SER A 101 -27.83 -6.11 6.51
C SER A 101 -28.65 -4.95 7.04
N ASN A 102 -28.32 -3.72 6.67
CA ASN A 102 -29.04 -2.52 7.07
C ASN A 102 -30.45 -2.48 6.44
N ILE A 103 -30.58 -2.84 5.17
CA ILE A 103 -31.88 -2.93 4.47
C ILE A 103 -32.77 -3.98 5.14
N ASP A 104 -32.24 -5.17 5.43
CA ASP A 104 -32.99 -6.23 6.11
C ASP A 104 -33.45 -5.80 7.51
N ALA A 105 -32.53 -5.26 8.31
CA ALA A 105 -32.83 -4.77 9.65
C ALA A 105 -33.87 -3.64 9.65
N ALA A 106 -33.77 -2.69 8.71
CA ALA A 106 -34.72 -1.58 8.57
C ALA A 106 -36.11 -2.09 8.21
N MET A 107 -36.21 -2.96 7.20
CA MET A 107 -37.50 -3.53 6.73
C MET A 107 -38.18 -4.40 7.78
N LYS A 108 -37.40 -5.06 8.66
CA LYS A 108 -37.94 -5.89 9.74
C LYS A 108 -38.72 -5.08 10.78
N ILE A 109 -38.31 -3.85 11.10
CA ILE A 109 -38.92 -3.03 12.16
C ILE A 109 -40.45 -2.87 11.98
N PRO A 110 -40.96 -2.31 10.86
CA PRO A 110 -42.40 -2.19 10.64
C PRO A 110 -43.05 -3.54 10.31
N ARG A 111 -42.34 -4.47 9.66
CA ARG A 111 -42.86 -5.81 9.32
C ARG A 111 -43.29 -6.61 10.56
N GLU A 112 -42.56 -6.49 11.66
CA GLU A 112 -42.92 -7.14 12.94
C GLU A 112 -44.27 -6.64 13.49
N LEU A 113 -44.73 -5.43 13.14
CA LEU A 113 -46.06 -4.96 13.52
C LEU A 113 -47.17 -5.72 12.79
N PHE A 114 -46.97 -5.98 11.50
CA PHE A 114 -47.92 -6.78 10.69
C PHE A 114 -47.91 -8.25 11.11
N LYS A 115 -46.72 -8.83 11.36
CA LYS A 115 -46.59 -10.21 11.80
C LYS A 115 -47.28 -10.48 13.15
N LYS A 116 -47.19 -9.55 14.10
CA LYS A 116 -47.89 -9.65 15.39
C LYS A 116 -49.41 -9.59 15.22
N ALA A 117 -49.91 -8.75 14.32
CA ALA A 117 -51.34 -8.67 14.02
C ALA A 117 -51.88 -10.00 13.45
N ASP A 118 -51.10 -10.66 12.60
CA ASP A 118 -51.45 -11.97 12.03
C ASP A 118 -51.45 -13.11 13.07
N GLU A 119 -50.46 -13.13 13.97
CA GLU A 119 -50.28 -14.21 14.96
C GLU A 119 -51.22 -14.09 16.17
N GLN A 120 -51.68 -12.88 16.51
CA GLN A 120 -52.30 -12.57 17.81
C GLN A 120 -53.80 -12.29 17.75
N THR A 121 -54.54 -12.89 16.81
CA THR A 121 -56.02 -12.86 16.68
C THR A 121 -56.64 -11.59 16.12
N LEU A 122 -57.29 -11.69 14.94
CA LEU A 122 -58.43 -10.88 14.43
C LEU A 122 -58.39 -9.34 14.58
N GLU A 123 -57.25 -8.75 14.96
CA GLU A 123 -57.07 -7.32 15.01
C GLU A 123 -56.90 -6.77 13.58
N PRO A 124 -57.46 -5.58 13.31
CA PRO A 124 -57.29 -4.96 12.00
C PRO A 124 -55.81 -4.63 11.77
N ASP A 125 -55.37 -4.75 10.51
CA ASP A 125 -54.03 -4.35 10.08
C ASP A 125 -53.62 -2.99 10.68
N PRO A 126 -52.37 -2.84 11.13
CA PRO A 126 -51.92 -1.62 11.78
C PRO A 126 -52.13 -0.41 10.87
N THR A 127 -52.82 0.61 11.39
CA THR A 127 -53.07 1.85 10.65
C THR A 127 -51.75 2.52 10.26
N PHE A 128 -51.71 3.20 9.11
CA PHE A 128 -50.52 3.92 8.65
C PHE A 128 -49.90 4.85 9.72
N ALA A 129 -50.70 5.48 10.58
CA ALA A 129 -50.19 6.33 11.66
C ALA A 129 -49.33 5.57 12.68
N ILE A 130 -49.68 4.32 12.99
CA ILE A 130 -48.94 3.44 13.90
C ILE A 130 -47.62 3.04 13.25
N VAL A 131 -47.66 2.63 11.98
CA VAL A 131 -46.45 2.22 11.26
C VAL A 131 -45.52 3.40 11.01
N LEU A 132 -46.07 4.59 10.71
CA LEU A 132 -45.31 5.83 10.52
C LEU A 132 -44.50 6.21 11.76
N ALA A 133 -44.95 5.86 12.98
CA ALA A 133 -44.18 6.08 14.21
C ALA A 133 -42.85 5.30 14.23
N THR A 134 -42.72 4.24 13.42
CA THR A 134 -41.48 3.46 13.28
C THR A 134 -40.51 4.01 12.23
N LYS A 135 -40.92 5.03 11.45
CA LYS A 135 -40.09 5.67 10.42
C LYS A 135 -38.72 6.13 10.93
N PRO A 136 -38.58 6.77 12.12
CA PRO A 136 -37.26 7.18 12.61
C PRO A 136 -36.29 6.01 12.81
N GLY A 137 -36.77 4.90 13.40
CA GLY A 137 -35.95 3.70 13.59
C GLY A 137 -35.63 2.99 12.27
N PHE A 138 -36.55 3.05 11.30
CA PHE A 138 -36.31 2.58 9.93
C PHE A 138 -35.19 3.38 9.25
N GLU A 139 -35.25 4.70 9.31
CA GLU A 139 -34.25 5.61 8.71
C GLU A 139 -32.89 5.48 9.39
N GLU A 140 -32.86 5.31 10.72
CA GLU A 140 -31.63 5.07 11.47
C GLU A 140 -30.91 3.79 11.01
N LYS A 141 -31.64 2.69 10.82
CA LYS A 141 -31.06 1.42 10.34
C LYS A 141 -30.66 1.48 8.87
N LEU A 142 -31.46 2.14 8.04
CA LEU A 142 -31.17 2.29 6.61
C LEU A 142 -29.99 3.24 6.36
N GLY A 143 -29.80 4.24 7.22
CA GLY A 143 -28.74 5.24 7.12
C GLY A 143 -29.02 6.35 6.11
N ILE A 144 -30.26 6.45 5.61
CA ILE A 144 -30.74 7.52 4.72
C ILE A 144 -32.13 7.95 5.14
N GLU A 145 -32.45 9.21 4.86
CA GLU A 145 -33.80 9.74 4.98
C GLU A 145 -34.64 9.33 3.77
N ILE A 146 -35.90 8.98 4.03
CA ILE A 146 -36.87 8.65 3.00
C ILE A 146 -38.10 9.52 3.12
N SER A 147 -38.68 9.85 1.97
CA SER A 147 -39.89 10.64 1.93
C SER A 147 -41.08 9.85 2.49
N LYS A 148 -42.09 10.57 2.98
CA LYS A 148 -43.32 9.96 3.51
C LYS A 148 -44.05 9.17 2.43
N GLU A 149 -43.95 9.60 1.18
CA GLU A 149 -44.55 8.96 0.01
C GLU A 149 -43.91 7.58 -0.23
N VAL A 150 -42.58 7.49 -0.23
CA VAL A 150 -41.86 6.22 -0.37
C VAL A 150 -42.21 5.27 0.77
N TYR A 151 -42.25 5.77 2.00
CA TYR A 151 -42.66 4.96 3.16
C TYR A 151 -44.10 4.47 3.06
N SER A 152 -45.02 5.28 2.51
CA SER A 152 -46.41 4.89 2.28
C SER A 152 -46.56 3.78 1.25
N ILE A 153 -45.67 3.73 0.24
CA ILE A 153 -45.63 2.64 -0.74
C ILE A 153 -45.19 1.35 -0.06
N LEU A 154 -44.14 1.39 0.77
CA LEU A 154 -43.69 0.23 1.54
C LEU A 154 -44.78 -0.29 2.50
N TYR A 155 -45.53 0.63 3.12
CA TYR A 155 -46.69 0.29 3.95
C TYR A 155 -47.79 -0.45 3.19
N LYS A 156 -48.14 0.01 1.97
CA LYS A 156 -49.15 -0.67 1.13
C LYS A 156 -48.75 -2.10 0.78
N HIS A 157 -47.46 -2.39 0.73
CA HIS A 157 -46.91 -3.73 0.51
C HIS A 157 -46.47 -4.43 1.81
N GLN A 158 -46.91 -3.93 2.97
CA GLN A 158 -46.64 -4.48 4.30
C GLN A 158 -45.16 -4.79 4.56
N PHE A 159 -44.27 -4.02 3.93
CA PHE A 159 -42.82 -4.23 3.97
C PHE A 159 -42.42 -5.66 3.60
N SER A 160 -43.04 -6.27 2.58
CA SER A 160 -42.80 -7.67 2.17
C SER A 160 -41.30 -8.03 2.04
N SER A 161 -40.96 -9.29 2.37
CA SER A 161 -39.63 -9.88 2.16
C SER A 161 -39.20 -9.87 0.70
N ASP A 162 -40.14 -9.91 -0.23
CA ASP A 162 -39.85 -9.93 -1.67
C ASP A 162 -39.25 -8.59 -2.11
N ILE A 163 -39.77 -7.48 -1.57
CA ILE A 163 -39.22 -6.13 -1.82
C ILE A 163 -37.80 -6.05 -1.25
N THR A 164 -37.57 -6.55 -0.03
CA THR A 164 -36.22 -6.62 0.56
C THR A 164 -35.26 -7.39 -0.35
N MET A 165 -35.69 -8.56 -0.83
CA MET A 165 -34.87 -9.42 -1.70
C MET A 165 -34.54 -8.74 -3.04
N ILE A 166 -35.49 -8.03 -3.63
CA ILE A 166 -35.26 -7.30 -4.89
C ILE A 166 -34.30 -6.14 -4.67
N LEU A 167 -34.48 -5.36 -3.61
CA LEU A 167 -33.58 -4.25 -3.27
C LEU A 167 -32.15 -4.76 -3.06
N THR A 168 -31.96 -5.83 -2.27
CA THR A 168 -30.63 -6.39 -2.04
C THR A 168 -30.02 -6.95 -3.32
N THR A 169 -30.82 -7.59 -4.19
CA THR A 169 -30.35 -8.09 -5.50
C THR A 169 -29.89 -6.97 -6.43
N ILE A 170 -30.63 -5.86 -6.51
CA ILE A 170 -30.25 -4.71 -7.34
C ILE A 170 -28.94 -4.10 -6.82
N ILE A 171 -28.84 -3.89 -5.51
CA ILE A 171 -27.64 -3.33 -4.88
C ILE A 171 -26.43 -4.24 -5.06
N ASP A 172 -26.61 -5.56 -4.91
CA ASP A 172 -25.57 -6.58 -5.12
C ASP A 172 -24.97 -6.49 -6.53
N LYS A 173 -25.81 -6.50 -7.57
CA LYS A 173 -25.37 -6.39 -8.95
C LYS A 173 -24.59 -5.11 -9.23
N ILE A 174 -25.02 -3.98 -8.67
CA ILE A 174 -24.39 -2.68 -8.95
C ILE A 174 -23.08 -2.54 -8.18
N LEU A 175 -23.06 -2.90 -6.89
CA LEU A 175 -21.86 -2.77 -6.06
C LEU A 175 -20.78 -3.81 -6.38
N THR A 176 -21.14 -4.96 -6.96
CA THR A 176 -20.17 -5.96 -7.42
C THR A 176 -19.22 -5.39 -8.48
N ASN A 177 -19.71 -4.52 -9.37
CA ASN A 177 -18.88 -3.83 -10.37
C ASN A 177 -18.09 -2.65 -9.78
N GLY A 178 -18.51 -2.17 -8.60
CA GLY A 178 -17.90 -1.06 -7.88
C GLY A 178 -18.33 0.31 -8.39
N ILE A 179 -18.36 1.28 -7.47
CA ILE A 179 -18.71 2.68 -7.76
C ILE A 179 -17.55 3.56 -7.34
N VAL A 180 -17.16 4.48 -8.22
CA VAL A 180 -16.15 5.51 -7.95
C VAL A 180 -16.78 6.89 -7.96
N ALA A 181 -16.31 7.77 -7.07
CA ALA A 181 -16.87 9.12 -6.92
C ALA A 181 -16.74 9.95 -8.21
N ASN A 182 -15.57 9.88 -8.87
CA ASN A 182 -15.32 10.55 -10.13
C ASN A 182 -14.71 9.57 -11.13
N LYS A 183 -15.54 9.11 -12.07
CA LYS A 183 -15.13 8.17 -13.11
C LYS A 183 -14.19 8.82 -14.14
N GLU A 184 -14.29 10.12 -14.37
CA GLU A 184 -13.40 10.81 -15.32
C GLU A 184 -11.96 10.80 -14.84
N ILE A 185 -11.73 11.05 -13.54
CA ILE A 185 -10.39 10.97 -12.93
C ILE A 185 -9.85 9.55 -13.02
N LEU A 186 -10.69 8.55 -12.71
CA LEU A 186 -10.30 7.14 -12.83
C LEU A 186 -9.86 6.81 -14.27
N LEU A 187 -10.63 7.24 -15.27
CA LEU A 187 -10.37 6.91 -16.67
C LEU A 187 -9.11 7.59 -17.23
N LYS A 188 -8.59 8.66 -16.61
CA LYS A 188 -7.28 9.22 -16.97
C LYS A 188 -6.14 8.24 -16.72
N GLU A 189 -6.31 7.30 -15.78
CA GLU A 189 -5.32 6.29 -15.45
C GLU A 189 -5.47 5.00 -16.29
N THR A 190 -6.27 5.01 -17.37
CA THR A 190 -6.51 3.80 -18.18
C THR A 190 -5.21 3.22 -18.76
N ASP A 191 -4.24 4.06 -19.10
CA ASP A 191 -2.98 3.63 -19.72
C ASP A 191 -2.05 2.89 -18.74
N LYS A 192 -2.11 3.22 -17.45
CA LYS A 192 -1.23 2.68 -16.39
C LYS A 192 -1.95 1.69 -15.47
N GLY A 193 -3.27 1.79 -15.40
CA GLY A 193 -4.12 1.13 -14.41
C GLY A 193 -4.02 1.78 -13.04
N ILE A 194 -4.78 1.23 -12.09
CA ILE A 194 -4.79 1.67 -10.69
C ILE A 194 -4.33 0.54 -9.77
N ILE A 195 -3.99 0.91 -8.54
CA ILE A 195 -3.89 -0.03 -7.43
C ILE A 195 -5.18 0.06 -6.63
N LEU A 196 -5.81 -1.08 -6.39
CA LEU A 196 -6.98 -1.20 -5.53
C LEU A 196 -6.54 -1.86 -4.22
N ARG A 197 -6.67 -1.11 -3.12
CA ARG A 197 -6.32 -1.55 -1.77
C ARG A 197 -7.58 -1.93 -1.01
N THR A 198 -7.63 -3.15 -0.50
CA THR A 198 -8.78 -3.60 0.30
C THR A 198 -8.70 -3.05 1.72
N ILE A 199 -9.69 -2.28 2.16
CA ILE A 199 -9.72 -1.72 3.52
C ILE A 199 -9.82 -2.85 4.54
N GLY A 200 -9.00 -2.79 5.59
CA GLY A 200 -8.94 -3.83 6.63
C GLY A 200 -8.09 -5.05 6.28
N SER A 201 -7.48 -5.06 5.09
CA SER A 201 -6.47 -6.03 4.66
C SER A 201 -5.22 -5.29 4.17
N THR A 202 -4.09 -5.99 4.07
CA THR A 202 -2.88 -5.51 3.38
C THR A 202 -2.85 -5.92 1.91
N GLU A 203 -3.98 -6.42 1.39
CA GLU A 203 -4.11 -6.82 -0.01
C GLU A 203 -4.23 -5.61 -0.93
N GLU A 204 -3.31 -5.56 -1.89
CA GLU A 204 -3.31 -4.60 -2.99
C GLU A 204 -3.33 -5.38 -4.31
N ARG A 205 -4.19 -4.97 -5.23
CA ARG A 205 -4.27 -5.56 -6.57
C ARG A 205 -4.20 -4.49 -7.64
N THR A 206 -3.50 -4.80 -8.72
CA THR A 206 -3.48 -3.93 -9.90
C THR A 206 -4.72 -4.17 -10.75
N VAL A 207 -5.42 -3.10 -11.12
CA VAL A 207 -6.60 -3.16 -12.00
C VAL A 207 -6.34 -2.28 -13.22
N ASN A 208 -6.38 -2.88 -14.41
CA ASN A 208 -6.16 -2.17 -15.67
C ASN A 208 -7.49 -1.91 -16.41
N ASN A 209 -8.50 -2.75 -16.23
CA ASN A 209 -9.81 -2.54 -16.83
C ASN A 209 -10.66 -1.61 -15.95
N LEU A 210 -10.54 -0.30 -16.17
CA LEU A 210 -11.20 0.72 -15.36
C LEU A 210 -12.64 1.01 -15.80
N LYS A 211 -13.05 0.54 -16.99
CA LYS A 211 -14.38 0.84 -17.56
C LYS A 211 -15.52 0.14 -16.81
N VAL A 212 -15.20 -0.94 -16.09
CA VAL A 212 -16.16 -1.76 -15.31
C VAL A 212 -16.78 -1.00 -14.15
N PHE A 213 -16.04 -0.05 -13.55
CA PHE A 213 -16.52 0.73 -12.42
C PHE A 213 -17.56 1.76 -12.87
N TYR A 214 -18.59 1.96 -12.06
CA TYR A 214 -19.62 2.94 -12.32
C TYR A 214 -19.28 4.30 -11.70
N GLY A 215 -19.66 5.39 -12.38
CA GLY A 215 -19.79 6.70 -11.73
C GLY A 215 -21.14 6.80 -11.01
N PRO A 216 -21.36 7.82 -10.15
CA PRO A 216 -22.59 7.94 -9.37
C PRO A 216 -23.84 8.00 -10.24
N ASP A 217 -23.82 8.77 -11.33
CA ASP A 217 -24.98 8.90 -12.22
C ASP A 217 -25.20 7.65 -13.08
N GLN A 218 -24.10 6.97 -13.47
CA GLN A 218 -24.21 5.67 -14.14
C GLN A 218 -24.81 4.61 -13.21
N ALA A 219 -24.40 4.58 -11.94
CA ALA A 219 -24.96 3.67 -10.94
C ALA A 219 -26.46 3.90 -10.75
N LYS A 220 -26.92 5.16 -10.68
CA LYS A 220 -28.36 5.50 -10.64
C LYS A 220 -29.10 4.98 -11.87
N ALA A 221 -28.53 5.13 -13.07
CA ALA A 221 -29.14 4.59 -14.29
C ALA A 221 -29.22 3.07 -14.25
N MET A 222 -28.17 2.39 -13.75
CA MET A 222 -28.14 0.94 -13.59
C MET A 222 -29.19 0.43 -12.60
N VAL A 223 -29.53 1.19 -11.54
CA VAL A 223 -30.65 0.83 -10.63
C VAL A 223 -31.95 0.64 -11.42
N ARG A 224 -32.24 1.54 -12.36
CA ARG A 224 -33.44 1.45 -13.19
C ARG A 224 -33.37 0.25 -14.15
N ILE A 225 -32.23 0.05 -14.81
CA ILE A 225 -32.04 -1.03 -15.79
C ILE A 225 -32.13 -2.41 -15.13
N GLU A 226 -31.46 -2.60 -14.00
CA GLU A 226 -31.48 -3.86 -13.25
C GLU A 226 -32.79 -4.07 -12.49
N GLY A 227 -33.44 -2.99 -12.07
CA GLY A 227 -34.71 -3.03 -11.37
C GLY A 227 -35.91 -3.32 -12.27
N GLU A 228 -35.95 -2.76 -13.48
CA GLU A 228 -37.09 -2.90 -14.40
C GLU A 228 -37.55 -4.36 -14.64
N PRO A 229 -36.68 -5.34 -14.97
CA PRO A 229 -37.11 -6.72 -15.15
C PRO A 229 -37.59 -7.38 -13.85
N LEU A 230 -37.04 -6.99 -12.70
CA LEU A 230 -37.41 -7.53 -11.39
C LEU A 230 -38.74 -6.94 -10.89
N LEU A 231 -39.02 -5.70 -11.26
CA LEU A 231 -40.24 -4.98 -10.89
C LEU A 231 -41.40 -5.23 -11.85
N LYS A 232 -41.16 -5.61 -13.11
CA LYS A 232 -42.23 -5.95 -14.09
C LYS A 232 -43.15 -7.09 -13.63
N GLY A 233 -42.68 -7.99 -12.77
CA GLY A 233 -43.48 -9.08 -12.20
C GLY A 233 -44.29 -8.68 -10.95
N ILE A 234 -44.07 -7.48 -10.41
CA ILE A 234 -44.74 -6.97 -9.22
C ILE A 234 -45.65 -5.84 -9.68
N ASN A 235 -46.95 -5.96 -9.37
CA ASN A 235 -48.02 -5.07 -9.80
C ASN A 235 -47.60 -3.60 -10.06
N TYR A 236 -48.08 -3.06 -11.18
CA TYR A 236 -47.85 -1.76 -11.85
C TYR A 236 -47.67 -0.48 -10.97
N THR A 237 -47.83 -0.55 -9.66
CA THR A 237 -47.79 0.57 -8.70
C THR A 237 -46.38 0.99 -8.26
N LEU A 238 -45.33 0.23 -8.59
CA LEU A 238 -43.93 0.55 -8.23
C LEU A 238 -43.14 1.29 -9.32
N SER A 239 -43.75 1.55 -10.49
CA SER A 239 -43.08 2.14 -11.66
C SER A 239 -43.31 3.65 -11.87
N ASN A 240 -44.03 4.33 -10.96
CA ASN A 240 -44.30 5.77 -11.06
C ASN A 240 -43.50 6.57 -10.04
#